data_AF-A0A853HDT0-F1
#
_entry.id   AF-A0A853HDT0-F1
#
_cell.length_a   1.000
_cell.length_b   1.000
_cell.length_c   1.000
_cell.angle_alpha   90.00
_cell.angle_beta   90.00
_cell.angle_gamma   90.00
#
_symmetry.space_group_name_H-M   'P 1'
#
loop_
_entity.id
_entity.type
_entity.pdbx_description
1 polymer ?
#
loop_
_entity_poly.entity_id
_entity_poly.type
_entity_poly.pdbx_seq_one_letter_code
_entity_poly.pdbx_strand_id
1 'polypeptide(L)'
;MSKDTTMNEAQKIAQELASIPDEFRDKAVAATLKSQFWEIIDCPVTLDLALAFARLDGVDNTSRLRKCARALALKTQDPKACGYLLAIYEADDPQTQLEAFKTFRDRLVLKVAKEFKEVNKIGDVRQYRLKRQTRVTLSNIFGRKVA
;
A
#
# COMPACT_ATOMS: atom_id res chain seq x y z
N MET A 1 20.15 -3.47 29.91
CA MET A 1 20.22 -2.90 28.54
C MET A 1 18.95 -3.28 27.80
N SER A 2 17.91 -2.44 27.87
CA SER A 2 16.70 -2.67 27.09
C SER A 2 16.99 -2.31 25.64
N LYS A 3 16.96 -3.30 24.75
CA LYS A 3 16.96 -3.05 23.30
C LYS A 3 15.64 -2.39 22.97
N ASP A 4 15.62 -1.05 22.93
CA ASP A 4 14.58 -0.31 22.25
C ASP A 4 14.58 -0.78 20.80
N THR A 5 13.67 -1.70 20.51
CA THR A 5 13.53 -2.28 19.18
C THR A 5 12.70 -1.29 18.40
N THR A 6 13.38 -0.31 17.79
CA THR A 6 12.73 0.72 16.98
C THR A 6 11.96 0.04 15.87
N MET A 7 10.62 0.02 15.96
CA MET A 7 9.77 -0.62 14.94
C MET A 7 10.05 0.00 13.57
N ASN A 8 10.29 -0.86 12.58
CA ASN A 8 10.43 -0.44 11.18
C ASN A 8 9.09 0.12 10.66
N GLU A 9 9.13 0.96 9.64
CA GLU A 9 7.98 1.62 9.03
C GLU A 9 6.90 0.61 8.60
N ALA A 10 7.28 -0.52 8.02
CA ALA A 10 6.36 -1.59 7.65
C ALA A 10 5.59 -2.14 8.87
N GLN A 11 6.27 -2.34 10.00
CA GLN A 11 5.66 -2.83 11.23
C GLN A 11 4.70 -1.79 11.84
N LYS A 12 5.06 -0.50 11.78
CA LYS A 12 4.18 0.60 12.20
C LYS A 12 2.91 0.64 11.36
N ILE A 13 3.04 0.55 10.03
CA ILE A 13 1.89 0.54 9.11
C ILE A 13 1.00 -0.68 9.37
N ALA A 14 1.59 -1.87 9.54
CA ALA A 14 0.85 -3.09 9.84
C ALA A 14 0.09 -2.99 11.17
N GLN A 15 0.73 -2.47 12.23
CA GLN A 15 0.08 -2.25 13.52
C GLN A 15 -1.07 -1.24 13.42
N GLU A 16 -0.86 -0.13 12.72
CA GLU A 16 -1.91 0.87 12.52
C GLU A 16 -3.08 0.32 11.70
N LEU A 17 -2.81 -0.47 10.66
CA LEU A 17 -3.85 -1.18 9.91
C LEU A 17 -4.60 -2.17 10.80
N ALA A 18 -3.91 -2.93 11.64
CA ALA A 18 -4.52 -3.87 12.57
C ALA A 18 -5.45 -3.17 13.58
N SER A 19 -5.17 -1.90 13.92
CA SER A 19 -6.00 -1.10 14.83
C SER A 19 -7.29 -0.55 14.19
N ILE A 20 -7.42 -0.61 12.86
CA ILE A 20 -8.62 -0.15 12.15
C ILE A 20 -9.61 -1.31 12.06
N PRO A 21 -10.91 -1.09 12.40
CA PRO A 21 -11.94 -2.11 12.22
C PRO A 21 -12.00 -2.65 10.79
N ASP A 22 -12.16 -3.96 10.67
CA ASP A 22 -12.10 -4.70 9.41
C ASP A 22 -13.02 -4.11 8.33
N GLU A 23 -14.23 -3.70 8.70
CA GLU A 23 -15.21 -3.06 7.80
C GLU A 23 -14.60 -1.87 7.03
N PHE A 24 -13.81 -1.01 7.70
CA PHE A 24 -13.20 0.15 7.06
C PHE A 24 -12.00 -0.22 6.20
N ARG A 25 -11.29 -1.30 6.55
CA ARG A 25 -10.19 -1.83 5.73
C ARG A 25 -10.73 -2.44 4.45
N ASP A 26 -11.78 -3.23 4.54
CA ASP A 26 -12.40 -3.88 3.39
C ASP A 26 -13.01 -2.83 2.44
N LYS A 27 -13.69 -1.81 3.00
CA LYS A 27 -14.14 -0.64 2.23
C LYS A 27 -12.98 0.07 1.55
N ALA A 28 -11.84 0.21 2.21
CA ALA A 28 -10.65 0.85 1.63
C ALA A 28 -10.05 0.05 0.48
N VAL A 29 -9.92 -1.27 0.64
CA VAL A 29 -9.47 -2.17 -0.42
C VAL A 29 -10.44 -2.12 -1.61
N ALA A 30 -11.74 -2.29 -1.36
CA ALA A 30 -12.76 -2.27 -2.40
C ALA A 30 -12.82 -0.92 -3.15
N ALA A 31 -12.68 0.20 -2.43
CA ALA A 31 -12.63 1.52 -3.04
C ALA A 31 -11.37 1.72 -3.89
N THR A 32 -10.22 1.23 -3.43
CA THR A 32 -8.95 1.36 -4.16
C THR A 32 -8.94 0.49 -5.42
N LEU A 33 -9.51 -0.73 -5.35
CA LEU A 33 -9.69 -1.61 -6.50
C LEU A 33 -10.63 -1.02 -7.58
N LYS A 34 -11.60 -0.19 -7.19
CA LYS A 34 -12.49 0.53 -8.13
C LYS A 34 -11.88 1.84 -8.65
N SER A 35 -10.67 2.20 -8.23
CA SER A 35 -10.01 3.44 -8.61
C SER A 35 -8.96 3.20 -9.69
N GLN A 36 -8.40 4.29 -10.23
CA GLN A 36 -7.24 4.22 -11.13
C GLN A 36 -5.99 3.60 -10.49
N PHE A 37 -5.94 3.49 -9.16
CA PHE A 37 -4.81 2.95 -8.40
C PHE A 37 -4.93 1.44 -8.11
N TRP A 38 -5.86 0.75 -8.78
CA TRP A 38 -6.14 -0.66 -8.51
C TRP A 38 -4.90 -1.56 -8.69
N GLU A 39 -4.01 -1.23 -9.62
CA GLU A 39 -2.78 -1.99 -9.89
C GLU A 39 -1.81 -2.00 -8.70
N ILE A 40 -1.85 -0.98 -7.85
CA ILE A 40 -1.05 -0.93 -6.60
C ILE A 40 -1.53 -1.98 -5.59
N ILE A 41 -2.81 -2.35 -5.64
CA ILE A 41 -3.38 -3.43 -4.81
C ILE A 41 -3.10 -4.79 -5.43
N ASP A 42 -3.31 -4.92 -6.74
CA ASP A 42 -3.31 -6.21 -7.43
C ASP A 42 -1.90 -6.76 -7.71
N CYS A 43 -0.96 -5.91 -8.13
CA CYS A 43 0.38 -6.36 -8.54
C CYS A 43 1.15 -7.10 -7.42
N PRO A 44 1.20 -6.60 -6.16
CA PRO A 44 1.87 -7.31 -5.07
C PRO A 44 1.24 -8.68 -4.77
N VAL A 45 -0.08 -8.80 -4.89
CA VAL A 45 -0.80 -10.07 -4.68
C VAL A 45 -0.44 -11.08 -5.76
N THR A 46 -0.40 -10.64 -7.02
CA THR A 46 0.00 -11.49 -8.15
C THR A 46 1.44 -12.00 -7.99
N LEU A 47 2.35 -11.17 -7.48
CA LEU A 47 3.73 -11.58 -7.19
C LEU A 47 3.82 -12.60 -6.05
N ASP A 48 3.03 -12.44 -4.98
CA ASP A 48 2.94 -13.42 -3.90
C ASP A 48 2.41 -14.78 -4.39
N LEU A 49 1.39 -14.75 -5.27
CA LEU A 49 0.88 -15.96 -5.92
C LEU A 49 1.96 -16.64 -6.78
N ALA A 50 2.73 -15.86 -7.54
CA ALA A 50 3.84 -16.41 -8.33
C ALA A 50 4.91 -17.07 -7.45
N LEU A 51 5.21 -16.51 -6.28
CA LEU A 51 6.10 -17.12 -5.29
C LEU A 51 5.51 -18.40 -4.69
N ALA A 52 4.21 -18.40 -4.37
CA ALA A 52 3.54 -19.60 -3.86
C ALA A 52 3.59 -20.74 -4.89
N PHE A 53 3.32 -20.44 -6.17
CA PHE A 53 3.44 -21.43 -7.25
C PHE A 53 4.88 -21.91 -7.45
N ALA A 54 5.89 -21.04 -7.40
CA ALA A 54 7.29 -21.47 -7.49
C ALA A 54 7.66 -22.48 -6.38
N ARG A 55 7.20 -22.25 -5.15
CA ARG A 55 7.41 -23.17 -4.02
C ARG A 55 6.73 -24.51 -4.25
N LEU A 56 5.50 -24.51 -4.78
CA LEU A 56 4.77 -25.75 -5.09
C LEU A 56 5.43 -26.54 -6.22
N ASP A 57 5.94 -25.84 -7.24
CA ASP A 57 6.59 -26.44 -8.41
C ASP A 57 8.07 -26.84 -8.15
N GLY A 58 8.64 -26.47 -6.99
CA GLY A 58 10.06 -26.67 -6.69
C GLY A 58 11.02 -25.85 -7.58
N VAL A 59 10.55 -24.71 -8.12
CA VAL A 59 11.31 -23.84 -9.02
C VAL A 59 11.95 -22.68 -8.23
N ASP A 60 13.05 -22.14 -8.75
CA ASP A 60 13.70 -20.96 -8.15
C ASP A 60 12.73 -19.76 -8.03
N ASN A 61 12.50 -19.37 -6.77
CA ASN A 61 11.61 -18.27 -6.39
C ASN A 61 12.08 -16.94 -6.98
N THR A 62 13.40 -16.69 -7.02
CA THR A 62 13.96 -15.42 -7.46
C THR A 62 13.76 -15.23 -8.96
N SER A 63 14.09 -16.25 -9.76
CA SER A 63 13.84 -16.26 -11.21
C SER A 63 12.35 -16.13 -11.53
N ARG A 64 11.47 -16.86 -10.81
CA ARG A 64 10.02 -16.76 -11.02
C ARG A 64 9.52 -15.35 -10.72
N LEU A 65 9.94 -14.77 -9.60
CA LEU A 65 9.52 -13.43 -9.17
C LEU A 65 9.94 -12.37 -10.19
N ARG A 66 11.20 -12.37 -10.65
CA ARG A 66 11.67 -11.44 -11.69
C ARG A 66 10.90 -11.58 -12.99
N LYS A 67 10.66 -12.81 -13.46
CA LYS A 67 9.89 -13.06 -14.70
C LYS A 67 8.45 -12.54 -14.58
N CYS A 68 7.82 -12.78 -13.44
CA CYS A 68 6.47 -12.27 -13.16
C CYS A 68 6.46 -10.74 -13.12
N ALA A 69 7.39 -10.12 -12.39
CA ALA A 69 7.49 -8.67 -12.29
C ALA A 69 7.67 -7.99 -13.65
N ARG A 70 8.56 -8.54 -14.50
CA ARG A 70 8.74 -8.05 -15.88
C ARG A 70 7.46 -8.18 -16.71
N ALA A 71 6.79 -9.32 -16.65
CA ALA A 71 5.57 -9.55 -17.41
C ALA A 71 4.43 -8.61 -16.99
N LEU A 72 4.34 -8.29 -15.70
CA LEU A 72 3.41 -7.30 -15.18
C LEU A 72 3.78 -5.89 -15.63
N ALA A 73 5.05 -5.48 -15.49
CA ALA A 73 5.51 -4.13 -15.84
C ALA A 73 5.18 -3.73 -17.29
N LEU A 74 5.18 -4.67 -18.23
CA LEU A 74 4.81 -4.44 -19.63
C LEU A 74 3.33 -4.09 -19.85
N LYS A 75 2.47 -4.38 -18.88
CA LYS A 75 1.02 -4.21 -18.96
C LYS A 75 0.48 -3.17 -17.98
N THR A 76 1.21 -2.94 -16.88
CA THR A 76 0.85 -1.98 -15.83
C THR A 76 0.85 -0.55 -16.37
N GLN A 77 -0.25 0.17 -16.15
CA GLN A 77 -0.41 1.56 -16.59
C GLN A 77 -0.02 2.57 -15.51
N ASP A 78 -0.22 2.23 -14.24
CA ASP A 78 0.12 3.05 -13.10
C ASP A 78 1.66 3.17 -12.99
N PRO A 79 2.21 4.39 -13.11
CA PRO A 79 3.65 4.59 -13.15
C PRO A 79 4.33 4.23 -11.83
N LYS A 80 3.61 4.30 -10.70
CA LYS A 80 4.17 3.91 -9.39
C LYS A 80 4.24 2.40 -9.26
N ALA A 81 3.18 1.68 -9.62
CA ALA A 81 3.18 0.22 -9.66
C ALA A 81 4.24 -0.29 -10.64
N CYS A 82 4.31 0.28 -11.85
CA CYS A 82 5.32 -0.07 -12.85
C CYS A 82 6.74 0.16 -12.33
N GLY A 83 7.00 1.28 -11.64
CA GLY A 83 8.28 1.56 -11.02
C GLY A 83 8.71 0.51 -9.99
N TYR A 84 7.80 0.03 -9.14
CA TYR A 84 8.10 -1.06 -8.21
C TYR A 84 8.36 -2.40 -8.93
N LEU A 85 7.61 -2.69 -9.98
CA LEU A 85 7.78 -3.92 -10.75
C LEU A 85 9.14 -3.98 -11.45
N LEU A 86 9.59 -2.86 -12.03
CA LEU A 86 10.93 -2.74 -12.60
C LEU A 86 12.01 -2.87 -11.52
N ALA A 87 11.84 -2.25 -10.36
CA ALA A 87 12.77 -2.40 -9.23
C ALA A 87 12.91 -3.86 -8.78
N ILE A 88 11.81 -4.62 -8.72
CA ILE A 88 11.82 -6.06 -8.40
C ILE A 88 12.55 -6.87 -9.48
N TYR A 89 12.33 -6.53 -10.75
CA TYR A 89 12.96 -7.21 -11.87
C TYR A 89 14.49 -7.02 -11.88
N GLU A 90 14.97 -5.81 -11.60
CA GLU A 90 16.37 -5.41 -11.72
C GLU A 90 17.19 -5.65 -10.44
N ALA A 91 16.55 -5.80 -9.28
CA ALA A 91 17.25 -5.91 -8.00
C ALA A 91 18.02 -7.23 -7.83
N ASP A 92 19.15 -7.14 -7.13
CA ASP A 92 19.91 -8.29 -6.62
C ASP A 92 19.07 -9.12 -5.63
N ASP A 93 18.28 -8.44 -4.79
CA ASP A 93 17.28 -9.03 -3.90
C ASP A 93 15.85 -8.56 -4.26
N PRO A 94 15.17 -9.30 -5.14
CA PRO A 94 13.78 -9.03 -5.53
C PRO A 94 12.78 -9.14 -4.38
N GLN A 95 13.06 -9.94 -3.34
CA GLN A 95 12.13 -10.13 -2.22
C GLN A 95 12.07 -8.87 -1.36
N THR A 96 13.21 -8.23 -1.09
CA THR A 96 13.24 -6.94 -0.38
C THR A 96 12.45 -5.86 -1.13
N GLN A 97 12.54 -5.81 -2.46
CA GLN A 97 11.75 -4.87 -3.27
C GLN A 97 10.24 -5.20 -3.25
N LEU A 98 9.88 -6.49 -3.23
CA LEU A 98 8.49 -6.91 -3.07
C LEU A 98 7.92 -6.46 -1.71
N GLU A 99 8.67 -6.61 -0.62
CA GLU A 99 8.24 -6.14 0.70
C GLU A 99 8.10 -4.61 0.76
N ALA A 100 8.97 -3.87 0.07
CA ALA A 100 8.81 -2.42 -0.08
C ALA A 100 7.52 -2.06 -0.85
N PHE A 101 7.19 -2.81 -1.91
CA PHE A 101 5.96 -2.60 -2.67
C PHE A 101 4.70 -2.91 -1.81
N LYS A 102 4.72 -4.01 -1.05
CA LYS A 102 3.64 -4.33 -0.09
C LYS A 102 3.49 -3.26 0.97
N THR A 103 4.59 -2.74 1.50
CA THR A 103 4.57 -1.65 2.48
C THR A 103 3.91 -0.39 1.90
N PHE A 104 4.17 -0.09 0.63
CA PHE A 104 3.52 1.03 -0.07
C PHE A 104 2.02 0.79 -0.28
N ARG A 105 1.63 -0.42 -0.72
CA ARG A 105 0.23 -0.84 -0.82
C ARG A 105 -0.49 -0.67 0.51
N ASP A 106 0.09 -1.18 1.60
CA ASP A 106 -0.50 -1.14 2.93
C ASP A 106 -0.64 0.30 3.43
N ARG A 107 0.33 1.17 3.12
CA ARG A 107 0.24 2.61 3.41
C ARG A 107 -0.92 3.27 2.67
N LEU A 108 -1.18 2.89 1.42
CA LEU A 108 -2.31 3.42 0.65
C LEU A 108 -3.63 2.97 1.26
N VAL A 109 -3.79 1.67 1.54
CA VAL A 109 -4.98 1.11 2.18
C VAL A 109 -5.22 1.77 3.53
N LEU A 110 -4.17 1.95 4.34
CA LEU A 110 -4.24 2.60 5.64
C LEU A 110 -4.77 4.04 5.55
N LYS A 111 -4.27 4.82 4.58
CA LYS A 111 -4.74 6.19 4.35
C LYS A 111 -6.23 6.18 4.00
N VAL A 112 -6.65 5.35 3.05
CA VAL A 112 -8.05 5.28 2.62
C VAL A 112 -8.96 4.80 3.76
N ALA A 113 -8.53 3.81 4.53
CA ALA A 113 -9.29 3.28 5.67
C ALA A 113 -9.46 4.33 6.79
N LYS A 114 -8.42 5.14 7.05
CA LYS A 114 -8.53 6.29 7.97
C LYS A 114 -9.55 7.31 7.49
N GLU A 115 -9.59 7.62 6.19
CA GLU A 115 -10.56 8.56 5.63
C GLU A 115 -11.99 8.02 5.77
N PHE A 116 -12.23 6.72 5.53
CA PHE A 116 -13.54 6.11 5.80
C PHE A 116 -13.95 6.20 7.27
N LYS A 117 -13.02 5.93 8.19
CA LYS A 117 -13.26 6.06 9.64
C LYS A 117 -13.61 7.49 10.04
N GLU A 118 -12.92 8.49 9.48
CA GLU A 118 -13.21 9.91 9.73
C GLU A 118 -14.57 10.35 9.18
N VAL A 119 -14.92 9.93 7.96
CA VAL A 119 -16.27 10.18 7.41
C VAL A 119 -17.34 9.58 8.30
N ASN A 120 -17.14 8.34 8.77
CA ASN A 120 -18.09 7.66 9.65
C ASN A 120 -18.27 8.39 10.99
N LYS A 121 -17.19 8.92 11.58
CA LYS A 121 -17.27 9.73 12.81
C LYS A 121 -18.06 11.03 12.63
N ILE A 122 -17.93 11.67 11.46
CA ILE A 122 -18.62 12.94 11.17
C ILE A 122 -20.08 12.68 10.78
N GLY A 123 -20.38 11.55 10.14
CA GLY A 123 -21.72 11.18 9.69
C GLY A 123 -22.18 11.91 8.41
N ASP A 124 -21.37 12.83 7.87
CA ASP A 124 -21.68 13.60 6.66
C ASP A 124 -20.43 13.83 5.81
N VAL A 125 -20.48 13.36 4.55
CA VAL A 125 -19.40 13.49 3.56
C VAL A 125 -19.10 14.94 3.20
N ARG A 126 -20.11 15.81 3.11
CA ARG A 126 -19.93 17.24 2.79
C ARG A 126 -19.20 17.95 3.91
N GLN A 127 -19.59 17.71 5.15
CA GLN A 127 -18.91 18.27 6.33
C GLN A 127 -17.48 17.76 6.45
N TYR A 128 -17.27 16.46 6.22
CA TYR A 128 -15.93 15.88 6.14
C TYR A 128 -15.06 16.56 5.07
N ARG A 129 -15.58 16.77 3.85
CA ARG A 129 -14.85 17.43 2.76
C ARG A 129 -14.49 18.86 3.12
N LEU A 130 -15.41 19.62 3.72
CA LEU A 130 -15.16 20.98 4.18
C LEU A 130 -14.03 20.99 5.22
N LYS A 131 -14.13 20.15 6.26
CA LYS A 131 -13.09 20.02 7.30
C LYS A 131 -11.72 19.67 6.72
N ARG A 132 -11.68 18.75 5.74
CA ARG A 132 -10.45 18.34 5.07
C ARG A 132 -9.83 19.48 4.26
N GLN A 133 -10.63 20.23 3.51
CA GLN A 133 -10.18 21.40 2.76
C GLN A 133 -9.62 22.47 3.71
N THR A 134 -10.34 22.80 4.79
CA THR A 134 -9.87 23.76 5.80
C THR A 134 -8.52 23.34 6.37
N ARG A 135 -8.34 22.07 6.73
CA ARG A 135 -7.06 21.56 7.26
C ARG A 135 -5.91 21.70 6.26
N VAL A 136 -6.15 21.42 4.98
CA VAL A 136 -5.14 21.57 3.92
C VAL A 136 -4.77 23.03 3.73
N THR A 137 -5.76 23.92 3.64
CA THR A 137 -5.55 25.36 3.51
C THR A 137 -4.74 25.92 4.68
N LEU A 138 -5.11 25.58 5.92
CA LEU A 138 -4.36 26.01 7.10
C LEU A 138 -2.94 25.45 7.11
N SER A 139 -2.75 24.19 6.72
CA SER A 139 -1.41 23.59 6.67
C SER A 139 -0.49 24.27 5.64
N ASN A 140 -1.06 24.70 4.50
CA ASN A 140 -0.33 25.45 3.48
C ASN A 140 0.02 26.87 3.94
N ILE A 141 -0.85 27.51 4.73
CA ILE A 141 -0.63 28.86 5.27
C ILE A 141 0.43 28.85 6.38
N PHE A 142 0.37 27.88 7.29
CA PHE A 142 1.20 27.87 8.51
C PHE A 142 2.48 27.02 8.38
N GLY A 143 2.72 26.37 7.24
CA GLY A 143 3.89 25.52 7.01
C GLY A 143 4.00 24.29 7.94
N ARG A 144 2.91 23.94 8.66
CA ARG A 144 2.85 22.79 9.57
C ARG A 144 1.51 22.08 9.43
N LYS A 145 1.51 20.75 9.58
CA LYS A 145 0.26 19.97 9.63
C LYS A 145 -0.58 20.44 10.82
N VAL A 146 -1.75 20.99 10.54
CA VAL A 146 -2.74 21.33 11.58
C VAL A 146 -3.56 20.08 11.88
N ALA A 147 -3.74 19.76 13.17
CA ALA A 147 -4.39 18.53 13.64
C ALA A 147 -5.88 18.47 13.25
#